data_AF-A0A087UIW7-F1
#
_entry.id   AF-A0A087UIW7-F1
#
_cell.length_a   1.000
_cell.length_b   1.000
_cell.length_c   1.000
_cell.angle_alpha   90.00
_cell.angle_beta   90.00
_cell.angle_gamma   90.00
#
_symmetry.space_group_name_H-M   'P 1'
#
loop_
_entity.id
_entity.type
_entity.pdbx_description
1 polymer ?
#
loop_
_entity_poly.entity_id
_entity_poly.type
_entity_poly.pdbx_seq_one_letter_code
_entity_poly.pdbx_strand_id
1 'polypeptide(L)'
;MVRGLCKKWKQVIGYFFSSHTTPGFTLYTLVMEVLSKLFDCGLTPVAVVRDGGANNVMCYKKAMKVTEERPYIECQDKKVFTLFDVPHLLKCLRNNFSKYDIKF
;
A
#
# COMPACT_ATOMS: atom_id res chain seq x y z
N MET A 1 1.55 -9.19 3.49
CA MET A 1 2.01 -10.47 2.89
C MET A 1 2.81 -10.16 1.65
N VAL A 2 3.72 -11.05 1.24
CA VAL A 2 4.45 -10.95 -0.03
C VAL A 2 3.91 -11.99 -0.98
N ARG A 3 3.87 -11.64 -2.27
CA ARG A 3 3.41 -12.50 -3.36
C ARG A 3 4.41 -12.41 -4.50
N GLY A 4 4.78 -13.57 -5.05
CA GLY A 4 5.59 -13.62 -6.25
C GLY A 4 4.83 -13.07 -7.46
N LEU A 5 5.48 -12.17 -8.20
CA LEU A 5 4.94 -11.61 -9.44
C LEU A 5 5.08 -12.60 -10.61
N CYS A 6 6.30 -13.11 -10.84
CA CYS A 6 6.59 -14.03 -11.94
C CYS A 6 6.36 -15.51 -11.59
N LYS A 7 6.28 -15.84 -10.30
CA LYS A 7 6.14 -17.22 -9.80
C LYS A 7 5.01 -17.28 -8.77
N LYS A 8 4.25 -18.38 -8.77
CA LYS A 8 3.09 -18.55 -7.89
C LYS A 8 3.52 -18.97 -6.48
N TRP A 9 3.86 -17.99 -5.65
CA TRP A 9 4.12 -18.20 -4.22
C TRP A 9 3.61 -17.02 -3.40
N LYS A 10 3.36 -17.25 -2.11
CA LYS A 10 2.91 -16.23 -1.16
C LYS A 10 3.38 -16.56 0.24
N GLN A 11 3.69 -15.55 1.05
CA GLN A 11 4.07 -15.71 2.45
C GLN A 11 3.59 -14.52 3.28
N VAL A 12 3.09 -14.80 4.50
CA VAL A 12 2.81 -13.76 5.49
C VAL A 12 4.11 -13.46 6.23
N ILE A 13 4.51 -12.18 6.24
CA ILE A 13 5.79 -11.72 6.79
C ILE A 13 5.62 -10.70 7.94
N GLY A 14 4.38 -10.39 8.28
CA GLY A 14 4.04 -9.42 9.31
C GLY A 14 2.63 -9.68 9.80
N TYR A 15 2.48 -9.75 11.12
CA TYR A 15 1.23 -9.95 11.81
C TYR A 15 1.32 -9.23 13.16
N PHE A 16 0.36 -8.33 13.41
CA PHE A 16 0.40 -7.44 14.55
C PHE A 16 -1.01 -7.31 15.14
N PHE A 17 -1.09 -7.33 16.46
CA PHE A 17 -2.30 -6.96 17.17
C PHE A 17 -2.32 -5.46 17.39
N SER A 18 -3.49 -4.85 17.24
CA SER A 18 -3.71 -3.44 17.53
C SER A 18 -5.01 -3.32 18.32
N SER A 19 -4.96 -2.64 19.46
CA SER A 19 -6.15 -2.39 20.29
C SER A 19 -7.12 -1.42 19.60
N HIS A 20 -6.60 -0.52 18.76
CA HIS A 20 -7.35 0.48 18.01
C HIS A 20 -6.82 0.58 16.57
N THR A 21 -7.32 1.55 15.80
CA THR A 21 -6.83 1.80 14.44
C THR A 21 -5.35 2.17 14.45
N THR A 22 -4.54 1.46 13.67
CA THR A 22 -3.09 1.70 13.59
C THR A 22 -2.78 3.10 13.05
N PRO A 23 -2.01 3.92 13.76
CA PRO A 23 -1.59 5.24 13.28
C PRO A 23 -0.80 5.15 11.97
N GLY A 24 -0.99 6.12 11.08
CA GLY A 24 -0.29 6.11 9.77
C GLY A 24 1.24 6.20 9.88
N PHE A 25 1.78 6.81 10.94
CA PHE A 25 3.24 6.81 11.18
C PHE A 25 3.77 5.42 11.57
N THR A 26 3.07 4.70 12.44
CA THR A 26 3.41 3.31 12.77
C THR A 26 3.37 2.43 11.52
N LEU A 27 2.36 2.62 10.67
CA LEU A 27 2.28 1.91 9.41
C LEU A 27 3.47 2.23 8.49
N TYR A 28 3.88 3.49 8.42
CA TYR A 28 5.07 3.90 7.66
C TYR A 28 6.32 3.13 8.11
N THR A 29 6.59 3.08 9.42
CA THR A 29 7.74 2.35 9.96
C THR A 29 7.69 0.87 9.60
N LEU A 30 6.53 0.23 9.77
CA LEU A 30 6.35 -1.19 9.47
C LEU A 30 6.57 -1.50 7.98
N VAL A 31 6.07 -0.64 7.09
CA VAL A 31 6.25 -0.81 5.63
C VAL A 31 7.72 -0.65 5.24
N MET A 32 8.41 0.37 5.76
CA MET A 32 9.83 0.59 5.47
C MET A 32 10.72 -0.54 5.99
N GLU A 33 10.44 -1.04 7.21
CA GLU A 33 11.16 -2.17 7.79
C GLU A 33 10.98 -3.44 6.96
N VAL A 34 9.75 -3.74 6.55
CA VAL A 34 9.44 -4.87 5.67
C VAL A 34 10.18 -4.75 4.34
N LEU A 35 10.16 -3.58 3.70
CA LEU A 35 10.85 -3.39 2.42
C LEU A 35 12.36 -3.56 2.54
N SER A 36 12.97 -3.01 3.59
CA SER A 36 14.40 -3.21 3.86
C SER A 36 14.71 -4.70 3.98
N LYS A 37 13.99 -5.43 4.85
CA LYS A 37 14.22 -6.88 5.06
C LYS A 37 14.06 -7.69 3.78
N LEU A 38 13.13 -7.31 2.90
CA LEU A 38 12.93 -7.96 1.61
C LEU A 38 14.10 -7.71 0.65
N PHE A 39 14.62 -6.48 0.60
CA PHE A 39 15.82 -6.20 -0.18
C PHE A 39 17.04 -6.93 0.39
N ASP A 40 17.20 -6.93 1.71
CA ASP A 40 18.33 -7.57 2.40
C ASP A 40 18.35 -9.09 2.18
N CYS A 41 17.18 -9.72 2.03
CA CYS A 41 17.08 -11.16 1.71
C CYS A 41 17.19 -11.48 0.21
N GLY A 42 17.55 -10.50 -0.63
CA GLY A 42 17.75 -10.68 -2.07
C GLY A 42 16.46 -10.70 -2.90
N LEU A 43 15.31 -10.34 -2.31
CA LEU A 43 14.09 -10.14 -3.09
C LEU A 43 14.04 -8.72 -3.65
N THR A 44 13.29 -8.56 -4.75
CA THR A 44 13.08 -7.26 -5.41
C THR A 44 11.60 -6.89 -5.32
N PRO A 45 11.13 -6.30 -4.20
CA PRO A 45 9.77 -5.76 -4.14
C PRO A 45 9.62 -4.62 -5.16
N VAL A 46 8.71 -4.81 -6.12
CA VAL A 46 8.44 -3.82 -7.18
C VAL A 46 7.22 -2.96 -6.91
N ALA A 47 6.28 -3.47 -6.10
CA ALA A 47 5.05 -2.76 -5.78
C ALA A 47 4.50 -3.16 -4.40
N VAL A 48 3.80 -2.23 -3.76
CA VAL A 48 2.97 -2.44 -2.57
C VAL A 48 1.52 -2.15 -2.92
N VAL A 49 0.63 -3.09 -2.57
CA VAL A 49 -0.83 -2.93 -2.73
C VAL A 49 -1.44 -2.52 -1.40
N ARG A 50 -2.31 -1.51 -1.43
CA ARG A 50 -2.92 -0.89 -0.24
C ARG A 50 -4.39 -0.55 -0.48
N ASP A 51 -5.17 -0.50 0.59
CA ASP A 51 -6.54 0.02 0.54
C ASP A 51 -6.61 1.55 0.57
N GLY A 52 -7.82 2.08 0.42
CA GLY A 52 -8.13 3.51 0.46
C GLY A 52 -8.46 4.07 1.85
N GLY A 53 -8.17 3.34 2.93
CA GLY A 53 -8.48 3.77 4.29
C GLY A 53 -7.71 5.05 4.70
N ALA A 54 -8.30 5.87 5.57
CA ALA A 54 -7.77 7.19 5.91
C ALA A 54 -6.31 7.17 6.44
N ASN A 55 -5.99 6.25 7.36
CA ASN A 55 -4.63 6.13 7.90
C ASN A 55 -3.61 5.68 6.85
N ASN A 56 -4.09 4.82 5.96
CA ASN A 56 -3.38 4.31 4.83
C ASN A 56 -3.05 5.49 3.88
N VAL A 57 -4.05 6.31 3.54
CA VAL A 57 -3.89 7.50 2.69
C VAL A 57 -2.94 8.51 3.35
N MET A 58 -3.07 8.72 4.67
CA MET A 58 -2.18 9.59 5.42
C MET A 58 -0.72 9.11 5.38
N CYS A 59 -0.48 7.82 5.61
CA CYS A 59 0.85 7.22 5.52
C CYS A 59 1.49 7.48 4.15
N TYR A 60 0.77 7.17 3.06
CA TYR A 60 1.38 7.21 1.73
C TYR A 60 1.45 8.63 1.15
N LYS A 61 0.40 9.45 1.30
CA LYS A 61 0.42 10.82 0.80
C LYS A 61 1.25 11.76 1.69
N LYS A 62 1.06 11.71 3.02
CA LYS A 62 1.70 12.68 3.93
C LYS A 62 3.10 12.24 4.35
N ALA A 63 3.28 10.98 4.79
CA ALA A 63 4.58 10.52 5.28
C ALA A 63 5.53 10.13 4.14
N MET A 64 5.03 9.41 3.12
CA MET A 64 5.85 8.93 2.00
C MET A 64 5.85 9.84 0.76
N LYS A 65 5.09 10.94 0.79
CA LYS A 65 4.99 11.94 -0.29
C LYS A 65 4.64 11.33 -1.66
N VAL A 66 3.78 10.31 -1.67
CA VAL A 66 3.28 9.68 -2.90
C VAL A 66 2.25 10.61 -3.53
N THR A 67 2.44 10.92 -4.81
CA THR A 67 1.53 11.72 -5.64
C THR A 67 1.23 10.99 -6.95
N GLU A 68 0.44 11.61 -7.82
CA GLU A 68 0.12 11.07 -9.14
C GLU A 68 1.35 11.08 -10.06
N GLU A 69 2.19 12.11 -9.94
CA GLU A 69 3.46 12.26 -10.66
C GLU A 69 4.58 11.41 -10.04
N ARG A 70 4.46 11.11 -8.74
CA ARG A 70 5.38 10.26 -7.97
C ARG A 70 4.64 9.08 -7.32
N PRO A 71 4.19 8.08 -8.11
CA PRO A 71 3.38 6.96 -7.62
C PRO A 71 4.22 5.85 -6.97
N TYR A 72 5.34 6.21 -6.34
CA TYR A 72 6.30 5.28 -5.77
C TYR A 72 6.91 5.82 -4.48
N ILE A 73 7.43 4.89 -3.69
CA ILE A 73 8.24 5.15 -2.50
C ILE A 73 9.67 4.71 -2.79
N GLU A 74 10.63 5.36 -2.14
CA GLU A 74 12.05 5.03 -2.26
C GLU A 74 12.52 4.34 -0.98
N CYS A 75 13.18 3.19 -1.14
CA CYS A 75 13.77 2.42 -0.06
C CYS A 75 15.08 1.82 -0.58
N GLN A 76 16.21 2.09 0.11
CA GLN A 76 17.55 1.70 -0.33
C GLN A 76 17.84 2.08 -1.80
N ASP A 77 17.53 3.32 -2.18
CA ASP A 77 17.67 3.88 -3.54
C ASP A 77 16.89 3.13 -4.65
N LYS A 78 16.00 2.21 -4.27
CA LYS A 78 15.12 1.48 -5.18
C LYS A 78 13.70 2.01 -5.06
N LYS A 79 13.04 2.12 -6.22
CA LYS A 79 11.65 2.56 -6.32
C LYS A 79 10.71 1.37 -6.16
N VAL A 80 9.72 1.53 -5.30
CA VAL A 80 8.64 0.57 -5.09
C VAL A 80 7.33 1.26 -5.37
N PHE A 81 6.61 0.81 -6.39
CA PHE A 81 5.36 1.46 -6.82
C PHE A 81 4.23 1.20 -5.82
N THR A 82 3.30 2.14 -5.75
CA THR A 82 2.16 2.04 -4.83
C THR A 82 0.89 1.87 -5.61
N LEU A 83 0.16 0.79 -5.34
CA LEU A 83 -1.05 0.42 -6.06
C LEU A 83 -2.23 0.38 -5.08
N PHE A 84 -3.39 0.79 -5.56
CA PHE A 84 -4.63 0.61 -4.83
C PHE A 84 -5.21 -0.78 -5.06
N ASP A 85 -5.92 -1.30 -4.06
CA ASP A 85 -6.77 -2.47 -4.22
C ASP A 85 -7.92 -2.18 -5.19
N VAL A 86 -7.76 -2.61 -6.44
CA VAL A 86 -8.69 -2.35 -7.55
C VAL A 86 -10.13 -2.83 -7.24
N PRO A 87 -10.35 -4.06 -6.74
CA PRO A 87 -11.66 -4.48 -6.25
C PRO A 87 -12.32 -3.49 -5.27
N HIS A 88 -11.55 -2.90 -4.36
CA HIS A 88 -12.08 -1.91 -3.42
C HIS A 88 -12.49 -0.61 -4.14
N LEU A 89 -11.70 -0.15 -5.11
CA LEU A 89 -12.04 1.03 -5.93
C LEU A 89 -13.35 0.82 -6.69
N LEU A 90 -13.52 -0.33 -7.34
CA LEU A 90 -14.75 -0.66 -8.07
C LEU A 90 -15.98 -0.71 -7.16
N LYS A 91 -15.82 -1.21 -5.93
CA LYS A 91 -16.88 -1.19 -4.92
C LYS A 91 -17.25 0.24 -4.52
N CYS A 92 -16.27 1.10 -4.28
CA CYS A 92 -16.52 2.52 -3.98
C CYS A 92 -17.21 3.24 -5.13
N LEU A 93 -16.75 3.01 -6.36
CA LEU A 93 -17.35 3.57 -7.57
C LEU A 93 -18.83 3.20 -7.68
N ARG A 94 -19.14 1.91 -7.57
CA ARG A 94 -20.52 1.40 -7.57
C ARG A 94 -21.37 2.05 -6.47
N ASN A 95 -20.85 2.14 -5.24
CA ASN A 95 -21.58 2.77 -4.14
C ASN A 95 -21.88 4.25 -4.41
N ASN A 96 -20.97 4.97 -5.06
CA ASN A 96 -21.20 6.36 -5.42
C ASN A 96 -22.28 6.47 -6.50
N PHE A 97 -22.24 5.65 -7.55
CA PHE A 97 -23.28 5.64 -8.58
C PHE A 97 -24.66 5.20 -8.06
N SER A 98 -24.72 4.36 -7.03
CA SER A 98 -26.01 3.98 -6.42
C SER A 98 -26.60 5.07 -5.53
N LYS A 99 -25.79 6.02 -5.05
CA LYS A 99 -26.21 7.03 -4.07
C LYS A 99 -26.31 8.44 -4.65
N TYR A 100 -25.58 8.71 -5.73
CA TYR A 100 -25.39 10.06 -6.26
C TYR A 100 -25.39 10.03 -7.79
N ASP A 101 -25.80 11.15 -8.38
CA ASP A 101 -25.69 11.40 -9.81
C ASP A 101 -24.29 11.85 -10.22
N ILE A 102 -23.92 11.55 -11.45
CA ILE A 102 -22.64 11.95 -12.05
C ILE A 102 -22.79 13.34 -12.64
N LYS A 103 -21.88 14.25 -12.30
CA LYS A 103 -21.76 15.55 -12.96
C LYS A 103 -20.59 15.52 -13.94
N PHE A 104 -20.86 15.88 -15.19
CA PHE A 104 -19.89 16.00 -16.28
C PHE A 104 -19.47 17.46 -16.47
#